data_AF-A0A318QZ25-F1
#
_entry.id   AF-A0A318QZ25-F1
#
_cell.length_a   1.000
_cell.length_b   1.000
_cell.length_c   1.000
_cell.angle_alpha   90.00
_cell.angle_beta   90.00
_cell.angle_gamma   90.00
#
_symmetry.space_group_name_H-M   'P 1'
#
loop_
_entity.id
_entity.type
_entity.pdbx_description
1 polymer ?
#
loop_
_entity_poly.entity_id
_entity_poly.type
_entity_poly.pdbx_seq_one_letter_code
_entity_poly.pdbx_strand_id
1 'polypeptide(L)'
;MALETTVFTFKISVPFADWAKGFDSPEVVAMHETNAIKPLYRGISKDDHESVVVIHQAEEGVAKAFFEASREAVEATGHIYDSTVITSYLAS
;
A
#
# COMPACT_ATOMS: atom_id res chain seq x y z
N MET A 1 -18.78 4.51 -10.67
CA MET A 1 -17.50 5.22 -10.48
C MET A 1 -16.44 4.53 -11.31
N ALA A 2 -15.33 5.21 -11.64
CA ALA A 2 -14.27 4.58 -12.44
C ALA A 2 -13.40 3.67 -11.55
N LEU A 3 -12.89 2.57 -12.13
CA LEU A 3 -11.95 1.68 -11.47
C LEU A 3 -10.54 2.28 -11.58
N GLU A 4 -9.88 2.50 -10.45
CA GLU A 4 -8.54 3.06 -10.37
C GLU A 4 -7.55 1.99 -9.91
N THR A 5 -6.39 1.96 -10.56
CA THR A 5 -5.23 1.21 -10.10
C THR A 5 -4.19 2.19 -9.59
N THR A 6 -3.75 2.01 -8.35
CA THR A 6 -2.76 2.87 -7.70
C THR A 6 -1.49 2.10 -7.43
N VAL A 7 -0.34 2.73 -7.69
CA VAL A 7 0.99 2.20 -7.40
C VAL A 7 1.60 3.07 -6.32
N PHE A 8 1.79 2.47 -5.14
CA PHE A 8 2.44 3.07 -3.99
C PHE A 8 3.89 2.61 -3.98
N THR A 9 4.83 3.54 -4.06
CA THR A 9 6.26 3.26 -3.85
C THR A 9 6.71 4.01 -2.60
N PHE A 10 7.34 3.33 -1.66
CA PHE A 10 7.74 3.90 -0.38
C PHE A 10 8.94 3.16 0.21
N LYS A 11 9.59 3.76 1.21
CA LYS A 11 10.65 3.14 1.99
C LYS A 11 10.11 2.53 3.28
N ILE A 12 10.78 1.49 3.76
CA ILE A 12 10.53 0.85 5.06
C ILE A 12 11.79 0.87 5.93
N SER A 13 11.61 0.93 7.26
CA SER A 13 12.70 0.90 8.26
C SER A 13 12.93 -0.47 8.89
N VAL A 14 12.23 -1.50 8.41
CA VAL A 14 12.28 -2.88 8.88
C VAL A 14 12.56 -3.82 7.71
N PRO A 15 13.01 -5.07 7.94
CA PRO A 15 13.18 -6.03 6.85
C PRO A 15 11.86 -6.25 6.09
N PHE A 16 11.92 -6.31 4.76
CA PHE A 16 10.72 -6.55 3.95
C PHE A 16 9.96 -7.80 4.36
N ALA A 17 10.64 -8.87 4.76
CA ALA A 17 10.00 -10.10 5.21
C ALA A 17 9.13 -9.90 6.48
N ASP A 18 9.46 -8.94 7.34
CA ASP A 18 8.68 -8.66 8.55
C ASP A 18 7.54 -7.69 8.25
N TRP A 19 7.80 -6.65 7.45
CA TRP A 19 6.76 -5.76 6.92
C TRP A 19 5.69 -6.56 6.15
N ALA A 20 6.14 -7.49 5.31
CA ALA A 20 5.33 -8.41 4.52
C ALA A 20 4.34 -9.22 5.35
N LYS A 21 4.78 -9.76 6.49
CA LYS A 21 3.92 -10.54 7.39
C LYS A 21 2.80 -9.69 7.99
N GLY A 22 3.10 -8.44 8.31
CA GLY A 22 2.10 -7.48 8.79
C GLY A 22 1.09 -7.14 7.70
N PHE A 23 1.57 -6.83 6.50
CA PHE A 23 0.71 -6.51 5.35
C PHE A 23 -0.21 -7.68 4.96
N ASP A 24 0.31 -8.92 4.99
CA ASP A 24 -0.47 -10.13 4.69
C ASP A 24 -1.24 -10.70 5.90
N SER A 25 -1.23 -10.00 7.04
CA SER A 25 -1.94 -10.47 8.21
C SER A 25 -3.45 -10.51 7.96
N PRO A 26 -4.20 -11.45 8.58
CA PRO A 26 -5.65 -11.53 8.41
C PRO A 26 -6.38 -10.22 8.74
N GLU A 27 -5.85 -9.45 9.69
CA GLU A 27 -6.38 -8.16 10.12
C GLU A 27 -6.27 -7.11 9.01
N VAL A 28 -5.09 -6.99 8.39
CA VAL A 28 -4.86 -6.05 7.28
C VAL A 28 -5.60 -6.51 6.02
N VAL A 29 -5.71 -7.81 5.76
CA VAL A 29 -6.52 -8.34 4.65
C VAL A 29 -8.00 -7.98 4.84
N ALA A 30 -8.58 -8.23 6.02
CA ALA A 30 -9.96 -7.90 6.31
C ALA A 30 -10.23 -6.39 6.26
N MET A 31 -9.25 -5.58 6.68
CA MET A 31 -9.29 -4.12 6.57
C MET A 31 -9.36 -3.66 5.11
N HIS A 32 -8.52 -4.21 4.22
CA HIS A 32 -8.58 -3.91 2.78
C HIS A 32 -9.95 -4.28 2.18
N GLU A 33 -10.44 -5.49 2.48
CA GLU A 33 -11.75 -5.96 2.00
C GLU A 33 -12.90 -5.07 2.48
N THR A 34 -12.90 -4.67 3.76
CA THR A 34 -13.93 -3.79 4.35
C THR A 34 -13.97 -2.41 3.68
N ASN A 35 -12.82 -1.92 3.20
CA ASN A 35 -12.69 -0.64 2.51
C ASN A 35 -12.83 -0.76 0.98
N ALA A 36 -13.22 -1.94 0.46
CA ALA A 36 -13.30 -2.21 -0.98
C ALA A 36 -11.98 -1.95 -1.74
N ILE A 37 -10.85 -2.14 -1.07
CA ILE A 37 -9.52 -2.03 -1.65
C ILE A 37 -8.97 -3.43 -1.90
N LYS A 38 -8.49 -3.67 -3.12
CA LYS A 38 -7.89 -4.94 -3.49
C LYS A 38 -6.40 -4.77 -3.75
N PRO A 39 -5.51 -5.24 -2.86
CA PRO A 39 -4.10 -5.42 -3.18
C PRO A 39 -3.95 -6.41 -4.35
N LEU A 40 -3.24 -6.00 -5.40
CA LEU A 40 -2.93 -6.82 -6.56
C LEU A 40 -1.51 -7.38 -6.51
N TYR A 41 -0.59 -6.61 -5.92
CA TYR A 41 0.82 -6.96 -5.86
C TYR A 41 1.51 -6.20 -4.73
N ARG A 42 2.55 -6.81 -4.15
CA ARG A 42 3.55 -6.13 -3.33
C ARG A 42 4.92 -6.72 -3.57
N GLY A 43 5.97 -5.91 -3.48
CA GLY A 43 7.33 -6.35 -3.72
C GLY A 43 8.38 -5.39 -3.18
N ILE A 44 9.62 -5.86 -3.12
CA ILE A 44 10.79 -5.08 -2.76
C ILE A 44 11.61 -4.77 -4.02
N SER A 45 12.23 -3.61 -4.07
CA SER A 45 13.15 -3.25 -5.15
C SER A 45 14.37 -4.17 -5.15
N LYS A 46 14.87 -4.50 -6.35
CA LYS A 46 16.10 -5.27 -6.53
C LYS A 46 17.35 -4.44 -6.23
N ASP A 47 17.23 -3.11 -6.33
CA ASP A 47 18.34 -2.17 -6.24
C ASP A 47 18.37 -1.42 -4.89
N ASP A 48 17.22 -1.31 -4.20
CA ASP A 48 17.10 -0.70 -2.88
C ASP A 48 16.25 -1.59 -1.97
N HIS A 49 16.89 -2.26 -1.02
CA HIS A 49 16.25 -3.21 -0.11
C HIS A 49 15.34 -2.54 0.93
N GLU A 50 15.29 -1.20 0.97
CA GLU A 50 14.30 -0.46 1.77
C GLU A 50 13.10 -0.03 0.93
N SER A 51 13.20 -0.04 -0.40
CA SER A 51 12.13 0.42 -1.29
C SER A 51 11.14 -0.69 -1.59
N VAL A 52 9.86 -0.43 -1.31
CA VAL A 52 8.72 -1.33 -1.49
C VAL A 52 7.74 -0.73 -2.50
N VAL A 53 7.11 -1.60 -3.28
CA VAL A 53 5.97 -1.26 -4.12
C VAL A 53 4.73 -2.03 -3.66
N VAL A 54 3.58 -1.38 -3.66
CA VAL A 54 2.26 -2.01 -3.51
C VAL A 54 1.33 -1.49 -4.60
N ILE A 55 0.64 -2.39 -5.27
CA ILE A 55 -0.34 -2.09 -6.30
C ILE A 55 -1.73 -2.39 -5.74
N HIS A 56 -2.61 -1.40 -5.70
CA HIS A 56 -4.00 -1.55 -5.26
C HIS A 56 -4.96 -1.27 -6.41
N GLN A 57 -6.14 -1.86 -6.32
CA GLN A 57 -7.28 -1.54 -7.18
C GLN A 57 -8.51 -1.27 -6.33
N ALA A 58 -9.19 -0.16 -6.59
CA ALA A 58 -10.40 0.27 -5.89
C ALA A 58 -11.21 1.23 -6.78
N GLU A 59 -12.35 1.71 -6.31
CA GLU A 59 -12.99 2.87 -6.93
C GLU A 59 -12.07 4.10 -6.83
N GLU A 60 -12.15 4.98 -7.82
CA GLU A 60 -11.32 6.19 -7.92
C GLU A 60 -11.26 6.97 -6.60
N GLY A 61 -10.03 7.21 -6.11
CA GLY A 61 -9.76 7.97 -4.90
C GLY A 61 -9.86 7.17 -3.60
N VAL A 62 -10.50 5.99 -3.59
CA VAL A 62 -10.71 5.21 -2.36
C VAL A 62 -9.39 4.76 -1.74
N ALA A 63 -8.48 4.19 -2.55
CA ALA A 63 -7.19 3.69 -2.04
C ALA A 63 -6.33 4.81 -1.44
N LYS A 64 -6.31 5.99 -2.08
CA LYS A 64 -5.55 7.15 -1.60
C LYS A 64 -6.15 7.73 -0.31
N ALA A 65 -7.47 7.92 -0.27
CA ALA A 65 -8.15 8.45 0.91
C ALA A 65 -7.97 7.54 2.12
N PHE A 66 -8.06 6.23 1.92
CA PHE A 66 -7.81 5.24 2.96
C PHE A 66 -6.37 5.30 3.50
N PHE A 67 -5.38 5.40 2.62
CA PHE A 67 -3.97 5.53 3.02
C PHE A 67 -3.73 6.80 3.85
N GLU A 68 -4.26 7.95 3.42
CA GLU A 68 -4.11 9.22 4.13
C GLU A 68 -4.76 9.19 5.52
N ALA A 69 -5.91 8.53 5.66
CA ALA A 69 -6.58 8.33 6.95
C ALA A 69 -5.84 7.35 7.88
N SER A 70 -4.94 6.53 7.35
CA SER A 70 -4.29 5.42 8.08
C SER A 70 -2.84 5.72 8.47
N ARG A 71 -2.40 6.98 8.45
CA ARG A 71 -0.99 7.37 8.66
C ARG A 71 -0.33 6.69 9.86
N GLU A 72 -0.91 6.84 11.06
CA GLU A 72 -0.32 6.31 12.29
C GLU A 72 -0.19 4.78 12.25
N ALA A 73 -1.22 4.09 11.75
CA ALA A 73 -1.23 2.64 11.63
C ALA A 73 -0.19 2.14 10.62
N VAL A 74 -0.04 2.86 9.50
CA VAL A 74 0.96 2.55 8.47
C VAL A 74 2.37 2.75 9.00
N GLU A 75 2.67 3.88 9.65
CA GLU A 75 3.99 4.16 10.23
C GLU A 75 4.38 3.11 11.31
N ALA A 76 3.42 2.62 12.09
CA ALA A 76 3.64 1.58 13.10
C ALA A 76 4.14 0.25 12.50
N THR A 77 3.91 -0.01 11.21
CA THR A 77 4.41 -1.22 10.52
C THR A 77 5.87 -1.11 10.06
N GLY A 78 6.50 0.06 10.26
CA GLY A 78 7.83 0.37 9.73
C GLY A 78 7.81 1.01 8.33
N HIS A 79 6.64 1.44 7.84
CA HIS A 79 6.51 2.25 6.62
C HIS A 79 6.97 3.69 6.91
N ILE A 80 7.81 4.27 6.04
CA ILE A 80 8.23 5.69 6.15
C ILE A 80 7.25 6.55 5.35
N TYR A 81 6.22 7.09 6.01
CA TYR A 81 5.07 7.71 5.33
C TYR A 81 5.47 8.80 4.34
N ASP A 82 6.38 9.68 4.74
CA ASP A 82 6.80 10.84 3.93
C ASP A 82 7.65 10.45 2.71
N SER A 83 8.08 9.18 2.59
CA SER A 83 8.76 8.65 1.39
C SER A 83 7.79 8.15 0.32
N THR A 84 6.49 8.17 0.59
CA THR A 84 5.48 7.56 -0.29
C THR A 84 5.24 8.40 -1.54
N VAL A 85 5.37 7.76 -2.69
CA VAL A 85 4.95 8.27 -3.99
C VAL A 85 3.78 7.42 -4.48
N ILE A 86 2.66 8.07 -4.77
CA ILE A 86 1.44 7.42 -5.26
C ILE A 86 1.24 7.83 -6.71
N THR A 87 1.13 6.85 -7.60
CA THR A 87 0.75 7.07 -9.00
C THR A 87 -0.59 6.38 -9.28
N SER A 88 -1.51 7.09 -9.92
CA SER A 88 -2.86 6.62 -10.22
C SER A 88 -3.07 6.38 -11.71
N TYR A 89 -3.81 5.33 -12.05
CA TYR A 89 -4.14 4.95 -13.42
C TYR A 89 -5.63 4.60 -13.51
N LEU A 90 -6.33 5.21 -14.47
CA LEU A 90 -7.68 4.84 -14.87
C LEU A 90 -7.61 3.97 -16.14
N ALA A 91 -8.53 3.02 -16.27
CA ALA A 91 -8.63 2.18 -17.47
C ALA A 91 -9.33 2.86 -18.67
N SER A 92 -9.54 4.18 -18.60
CA SER A 92 -10.29 5.01 -19.55
C SER A 92 -9.43 5.62 -20.64
#